data_AF-A0A6M0F562-F1
#
_entry.id   AF-A0A6M0F562-F1
#
_cell.length_a   1.000
_cell.length_b   1.000
_cell.length_c   1.000
_cell.angle_alpha   90.00
_cell.angle_beta   90.00
_cell.angle_gamma   90.00
#
_symmetry.space_group_name_H-M   'P 1'
#
loop_
_entity.id
_entity.type
_entity.pdbx_description
1 polymer ?
#
loop_
_entity_poly.entity_id
_entity_poly.type
_entity_poly.pdbx_seq_one_letter_code
_entity_poly.pdbx_strand_id
1 'polypeptide(L)'
;MFRHSNLFVPPKCFKQRLEELKSNGLSSSQSLLLLQVELGFALMEYLHLDDEPVVSVWAILSSMPIRHPRLQMLTDKQRRAIANARQLIPYAARFAWRGALTDYLEIDVSWRNYKLVPQYADEPDDQLDRLNDQIIAASKQTDHQANQSVYDYCLTCQLEFNLRECGPVEANVTYKFEAKTEREILPVSVSFAESHINTAMQKKL
;
A
#
# COMPACT_ATOMS: atom_id res chain seq x y z
N MET A 1 4.76 5.23 15.85
CA MET A 1 5.08 5.69 14.48
C MET A 1 5.51 4.47 13.68
N PHE A 2 4.59 3.81 12.97
CA PHE A 2 4.93 2.66 12.12
C PHE A 2 5.65 3.18 10.89
N ARG A 3 6.90 2.76 10.68
CA ARG A 3 7.69 3.12 9.49
C ARG A 3 7.06 2.44 8.28
N HIS A 4 6.53 3.22 7.34
CA HIS A 4 6.24 2.74 5.98
C HIS A 4 7.55 2.30 5.34
N SER A 5 7.79 1.00 5.35
CA SER A 5 8.92 0.42 4.66
C SER A 5 8.59 0.40 3.16
N ASN A 6 9.09 1.38 2.40
CA ASN A 6 9.05 1.38 0.93
C ASN A 6 10.01 0.32 0.37
N LEU A 7 9.80 -0.94 0.76
CA LEU A 7 10.57 -2.10 0.30
C LEU A 7 10.29 -2.42 -1.17
N PHE A 8 9.14 -1.97 -1.67
CA PHE A 8 8.68 -2.23 -3.02
C PHE A 8 8.36 -0.94 -3.77
N VAL A 9 8.58 -0.98 -5.07
CA VAL A 9 8.27 0.11 -5.98
C VAL A 9 6.78 -0.01 -6.38
N PRO A 10 6.00 1.09 -6.28
CA PRO A 10 4.63 1.08 -6.79
C PRO A 10 4.60 0.73 -8.28
N PRO A 11 3.61 -0.04 -8.75
CA PRO A 11 3.47 -0.40 -10.16
C PRO A 11 3.49 0.82 -11.09
N LYS A 12 4.03 0.66 -12.30
CA LYS A 12 4.11 1.74 -13.29
C LYS A 12 2.73 2.34 -13.60
N CYS A 13 1.70 1.51 -13.74
CA CYS A 13 0.33 1.96 -13.99
C CYS A 13 -0.22 2.82 -12.85
N PHE A 14 0.13 2.51 -11.59
CA PHE A 14 -0.27 3.31 -10.43
C PHE A 14 0.37 4.70 -10.49
N LYS A 15 1.67 4.77 -10.80
CA LYS A 15 2.40 6.05 -10.96
C LYS A 15 1.88 6.86 -12.13
N GLN A 16 1.67 6.23 -13.29
CA GLN A 16 1.12 6.89 -14.47
C GLN A 16 -0.25 7.47 -14.18
N ARG A 17 -1.13 6.70 -13.52
CA ARG A 17 -2.46 7.18 -13.17
C ARG A 17 -2.43 8.35 -12.18
N LEU A 18 -1.49 8.36 -11.24
CA LEU A 18 -1.27 9.53 -10.37
C LEU A 18 -0.94 10.79 -11.18
N GLU A 19 -0.05 10.71 -12.16
CA GLU A 19 0.32 11.86 -12.99
C GLU A 19 -0.82 12.32 -13.90
N GLU A 20 -1.63 11.38 -14.41
CA GLU A 20 -2.85 11.69 -15.16
C GLU A 20 -3.87 12.46 -14.30
N LEU A 21 -4.15 11.98 -13.08
CA LEU A 21 -5.09 12.65 -12.17
C LEU A 21 -4.63 14.06 -11.81
N LYS A 22 -3.32 14.24 -11.59
CA LYS A 22 -2.72 15.56 -11.35
C LYS A 22 -2.89 16.49 -12.55
N SER A 23 -2.61 15.97 -13.75
CA SER A 23 -2.74 16.73 -15.00
C SER A 23 -4.19 17.15 -15.27
N ASN A 24 -5.15 16.35 -14.79
CA ASN A 24 -6.58 16.62 -14.93
C ASN A 24 -7.16 17.52 -13.82
N GLY A 25 -6.34 18.02 -12.89
CA GLY A 25 -6.72 19.06 -11.94
C GLY A 25 -6.84 18.63 -10.47
N LEU A 26 -6.58 17.36 -10.13
CA LEU A 26 -6.46 16.97 -8.71
C LEU A 26 -5.10 17.41 -8.13
N SER A 27 -5.10 17.81 -6.86
CA SER A 27 -3.83 18.00 -6.16
C SER A 27 -3.07 16.67 -6.03
N SER A 28 -1.75 16.75 -5.80
CA SER A 28 -0.92 15.54 -5.62
C SER A 28 -1.36 14.70 -4.42
N SER A 29 -1.77 15.34 -3.32
CA SER A 29 -2.27 14.66 -2.12
C SER A 29 -3.62 13.99 -2.38
N GLN A 30 -4.57 14.70 -3.01
CA GLN A 30 -5.89 14.13 -3.34
C GLN A 30 -5.77 12.99 -4.35
N SER A 31 -4.91 13.11 -5.37
CA SER A 31 -4.69 12.04 -6.35
C SER A 31 -4.19 10.76 -5.68
N LEU A 32 -3.23 10.90 -4.76
CA LEU A 32 -2.68 9.77 -4.02
C LEU A 32 -3.70 9.16 -3.07
N LEU A 33 -4.39 10.01 -2.29
CA LEU A 33 -5.44 9.60 -1.38
C LEU A 33 -6.56 8.84 -2.09
N LEU A 34 -7.04 9.37 -3.23
CA LEU A 34 -8.07 8.75 -4.07
C LEU A 34 -7.66 7.32 -4.44
N LEU A 35 -6.49 7.14 -5.05
CA LEU A 35 -6.05 5.82 -5.48
C LEU A 35 -5.80 4.86 -4.31
N GLN A 36 -5.34 5.35 -3.16
CA GLN A 36 -5.07 4.51 -1.99
C GLN A 36 -6.34 4.04 -1.29
N VAL A 37 -7.32 4.93 -1.12
CA VAL A 37 -8.61 4.58 -0.51
C VAL A 37 -9.39 3.61 -1.39
N GLU A 38 -9.48 3.89 -2.69
CA GLU A 38 -10.21 3.04 -3.63
C GLU A 38 -9.54 1.68 -3.83
N LEU A 39 -8.20 1.60 -3.76
CA LEU A 39 -7.49 0.33 -3.72
C LEU A 39 -7.86 -0.50 -2.48
N GLY A 40 -8.10 0.16 -1.34
CA GLY A 40 -8.60 -0.48 -0.12
C GLY A 40 -9.97 -1.11 -0.34
N PHE A 41 -10.90 -0.39 -0.96
CA PHE A 41 -12.22 -0.92 -1.31
C PHE A 41 -12.15 -2.04 -2.34
N ALA A 42 -11.36 -1.87 -3.40
CA ALA A 42 -11.14 -2.91 -4.40
C ALA A 42 -10.55 -4.20 -3.77
N LEU A 43 -9.69 -4.08 -2.76
CA LEU A 43 -9.20 -5.24 -2.00
C LEU A 43 -10.35 -5.96 -1.28
N MET A 44 -11.25 -5.23 -0.63
CA MET A 44 -12.38 -5.86 0.08
C MET A 44 -13.30 -6.60 -0.88
N GLU A 45 -13.61 -6.01 -2.05
CA GLU A 45 -14.36 -6.68 -3.11
C GLU A 45 -13.64 -7.96 -3.58
N TYR A 46 -12.32 -7.88 -3.82
CA TYR A 46 -11.51 -9.02 -4.25
C TYR A 46 -11.42 -10.15 -3.21
N LEU A 47 -11.56 -9.81 -1.93
CA LEU A 47 -11.62 -10.78 -0.83
C LEU A 47 -13.05 -11.24 -0.50
N HIS A 48 -14.06 -10.67 -1.16
CA HIS A 48 -15.47 -10.80 -0.80
C HIS A 48 -15.70 -10.46 0.69
N LEU A 49 -15.27 -9.27 1.10
CA LEU A 49 -15.47 -8.68 2.44
C LEU A 49 -16.03 -7.26 2.32
N ASP A 50 -16.88 -7.07 1.31
CA ASP A 50 -17.55 -5.83 0.92
C ASP A 50 -18.74 -5.47 1.83
N ASP A 51 -19.04 -6.31 2.82
CA ASP A 51 -20.06 -6.12 3.84
C ASP A 51 -19.64 -5.17 4.98
N GLU A 52 -18.34 -5.01 5.27
CA GLU A 52 -17.86 -4.02 6.25
C GLU A 52 -16.48 -3.43 5.85
N PRO A 53 -16.36 -2.78 4.69
CA PRO A 53 -15.06 -2.40 4.15
C PRO A 53 -14.34 -1.32 4.98
N VAL A 54 -15.05 -0.48 5.73
CA VAL A 54 -14.42 0.48 6.65
C VAL A 54 -13.62 -0.22 7.74
N VAL A 55 -14.22 -1.25 8.38
CA VAL A 55 -13.58 -1.98 9.47
C VAL A 55 -12.57 -2.98 8.92
N SER A 56 -12.96 -3.67 7.85
CA SER A 56 -12.17 -4.75 7.26
C SER A 56 -10.87 -4.25 6.65
N VAL A 57 -10.83 -3.08 5.98
CA VAL A 57 -9.59 -2.59 5.34
C VAL A 57 -8.46 -2.40 6.35
N TRP A 58 -8.62 -1.57 7.38
CA TRP A 58 -7.52 -1.30 8.31
C TRP A 58 -7.16 -2.55 9.13
N ALA A 59 -8.13 -3.41 9.45
CA ALA A 59 -7.89 -4.64 10.18
C ALA A 59 -7.06 -5.65 9.35
N ILE A 60 -7.35 -5.76 8.04
CA ILE A 60 -6.56 -6.56 7.10
C ILE A 60 -5.16 -5.96 6.91
N LEU A 61 -5.05 -4.65 6.73
CA LEU A 61 -3.77 -3.99 6.51
C LEU A 61 -2.86 -4.05 7.75
N SER A 62 -3.42 -4.01 8.96
CA SER A 62 -2.67 -4.14 10.22
C SER A 62 -2.22 -5.56 10.58
N SER A 63 -2.63 -6.58 9.81
CA SER A 63 -2.49 -7.98 10.24
C SER A 63 -3.17 -8.28 11.58
N MET A 64 -4.21 -7.52 11.94
CA MET A 64 -5.00 -7.86 13.11
C MET A 64 -5.65 -9.23 12.92
N PRO A 65 -5.71 -10.07 13.96
CA PRO A 65 -6.35 -11.37 13.88
C PRO A 65 -7.87 -11.18 13.79
N ILE A 66 -8.41 -11.19 12.57
CA ILE A 66 -9.86 -11.19 12.33
C ILE A 66 -10.32 -12.64 12.26
N ARG A 67 -11.25 -13.03 13.14
CA ARG A 67 -11.87 -14.35 13.09
C ARG A 67 -12.98 -14.37 12.04
N HIS A 68 -12.60 -14.35 10.77
CA HIS A 68 -13.54 -14.48 9.66
C HIS A 68 -13.26 -15.77 8.86
N PRO A 69 -14.25 -16.64 8.59
CA PRO A 69 -14.03 -17.89 7.86
C PRO A 69 -13.31 -17.71 6.52
N ARG A 70 -13.66 -16.65 5.77
CA ARG A 70 -13.01 -16.33 4.48
C ARG A 70 -11.52 -16.01 4.61
N LEU A 71 -11.09 -15.46 5.75
CA LEU A 71 -9.68 -15.11 6.00
C LEU A 71 -8.84 -16.30 6.46
N GLN A 72 -9.47 -17.38 6.93
CA GLN A 72 -8.76 -18.61 7.29
C GLN A 72 -8.34 -19.42 6.06
N MET A 73 -9.08 -19.29 4.95
CA MET A 73 -8.88 -20.04 3.71
C MET A 73 -8.41 -19.16 2.54
N LEU A 74 -7.55 -18.18 2.79
CA LEU A 74 -7.02 -17.31 1.74
C LEU A 74 -6.11 -18.08 0.77
N THR A 75 -6.40 -17.95 -0.52
CA THR A 75 -5.52 -18.41 -1.62
C THR A 75 -4.23 -17.60 -1.67
N ASP A 76 -3.19 -18.12 -2.32
CA ASP A 76 -1.91 -17.41 -2.48
C ASP A 76 -2.07 -16.08 -3.23
N LYS A 77 -3.01 -16.02 -4.19
CA LYS A 77 -3.34 -14.79 -4.91
C LYS A 77 -3.95 -13.74 -3.98
N GLN A 78 -4.84 -14.13 -3.08
CA GLN A 78 -5.44 -13.21 -2.09
C GLN A 78 -4.43 -12.77 -1.04
N ARG A 79 -3.55 -13.67 -0.58
CA ARG A 79 -2.45 -13.31 0.33
C ARG A 79 -1.51 -12.28 -0.31
N ARG A 80 -1.20 -12.46 -1.60
CA ARG A 80 -0.42 -11.49 -2.38
C ARG A 80 -1.14 -10.14 -2.51
N ALA A 81 -2.44 -10.14 -2.80
CA ALA A 81 -3.22 -8.91 -2.88
C ALA A 81 -3.16 -8.10 -1.57
N ILE A 82 -3.30 -8.78 -0.43
CA ILE A 82 -3.13 -8.16 0.89
C ILE A 82 -1.72 -7.60 1.07
N ALA A 83 -0.69 -8.38 0.71
CA ALA A 83 0.71 -7.94 0.82
C ALA A 83 0.98 -6.70 -0.05
N ASN A 84 0.49 -6.67 -1.29
CA ASN A 84 0.63 -5.53 -2.19
C ASN A 84 -0.10 -4.30 -1.64
N ALA A 85 -1.34 -4.46 -1.19
CA ALA A 85 -2.11 -3.37 -0.60
C ALA A 85 -1.42 -2.77 0.62
N ARG A 86 -0.78 -3.58 1.47
CA ARG A 86 0.02 -3.09 2.61
C ARG A 86 1.24 -2.25 2.20
N GLN A 87 1.80 -2.48 1.02
CA GLN A 87 2.91 -1.65 0.51
C GLN A 87 2.41 -0.32 -0.05
N LEU A 88 1.20 -0.30 -0.62
CA LEU A 88 0.66 0.85 -1.34
C LEU A 88 -0.21 1.77 -0.48
N ILE A 89 -0.89 1.22 0.54
CA ILE A 89 -1.86 1.94 1.38
C ILE A 89 -1.25 2.20 2.76
N PRO A 90 -1.07 3.48 3.15
CA PRO A 90 -0.34 3.77 4.36
C PRO A 90 -1.17 3.72 5.65
N TYR A 91 -2.44 3.33 5.55
CA TYR A 91 -3.44 3.51 6.61
C TYR A 91 -3.75 2.22 7.37
N ALA A 92 -2.70 1.54 7.87
CA ALA A 92 -2.89 0.30 8.61
C ALA A 92 -3.54 0.49 10.01
N ALA A 93 -3.67 1.73 10.51
CA ALA A 93 -4.30 2.00 11.80
C ALA A 93 -5.75 2.50 11.62
N ARG A 94 -6.66 2.06 12.50
CA ARG A 94 -8.09 2.47 12.49
C ARG A 94 -8.30 3.98 12.34
N PHE A 95 -7.62 4.79 13.16
CA PHE A 95 -7.77 6.25 13.09
C PHE A 95 -7.15 6.88 11.84
N ALA A 96 -6.05 6.30 11.32
CA ALA A 96 -5.43 6.77 10.09
C ALA A 96 -6.32 6.47 8.86
N TRP A 97 -6.91 5.28 8.83
CA TRP A 97 -7.89 4.92 7.80
C TRP A 97 -9.14 5.78 7.87
N ARG A 98 -9.66 6.03 9.07
CA ARG A 98 -10.79 6.93 9.26
C ARG A 98 -10.49 8.35 8.75
N GLY A 99 -9.33 8.90 9.09
CA GLY A 99 -8.90 10.21 8.58
C GLY A 99 -8.85 10.22 7.05
N ALA A 100 -8.26 9.19 6.44
CA ALA A 100 -8.20 9.06 4.99
C ALA A 100 -9.59 8.97 4.33
N LEU A 101 -10.55 8.29 4.96
CA LEU A 101 -11.93 8.23 4.47
C LEU A 101 -12.64 9.58 4.56
N THR A 102 -12.44 10.33 5.66
CA THR A 102 -12.96 11.69 5.79
C THR A 102 -12.38 12.60 4.70
N ASP A 103 -11.07 12.58 4.50
CA ASP A 103 -10.41 13.39 3.47
C ASP A 103 -10.85 12.96 2.05
N TYR A 104 -11.11 11.66 1.84
CA TYR A 104 -11.64 11.13 0.58
C TYR A 104 -13.06 11.64 0.30
N LEU A 105 -13.85 11.88 1.35
CA LEU A 105 -15.20 12.42 1.19
C LEU A 105 -15.22 13.86 0.68
N GLU A 106 -14.15 14.63 0.93
CA GLU A 106 -13.97 16.00 0.46
C GLU A 106 -13.60 16.08 -1.04
N ILE A 107 -13.13 14.97 -1.64
CA ILE A 107 -12.89 14.91 -3.09
C ILE A 107 -14.23 14.95 -3.83
N ASP A 108 -14.32 15.73 -4.90
CA ASP A 108 -15.55 15.84 -5.68
C ASP A 108 -16.01 14.46 -6.20
N VAL A 109 -17.32 14.21 -6.16
CA VAL A 109 -17.92 12.91 -6.55
C VAL A 109 -17.57 12.51 -7.98
N SER A 110 -17.37 13.47 -8.87
CA SER A 110 -17.00 13.22 -10.27
C SER A 110 -15.64 12.53 -10.44
N TRP A 111 -14.79 12.49 -9.41
CA TRP A 111 -13.50 11.79 -9.43
C TRP A 111 -13.51 10.42 -8.78
N ARG A 112 -14.58 10.09 -8.05
CA ARG A 112 -14.64 8.91 -7.18
C ARG A 112 -15.33 7.74 -7.89
N ASN A 113 -14.85 6.52 -7.67
CA ASN A 113 -15.56 5.29 -8.04
C ASN A 113 -16.55 4.83 -6.98
N TYR A 114 -16.49 5.40 -5.77
CA TYR A 114 -17.37 5.02 -4.67
C TYR A 114 -18.09 6.26 -4.16
N LYS A 115 -19.41 6.28 -4.34
CA LYS A 115 -20.27 7.30 -3.74
C LYS A 115 -20.83 6.78 -2.43
N LEU A 116 -20.37 7.36 -1.33
CA LEU A 116 -20.88 7.03 0.01
C LEU A 116 -22.19 7.80 0.20
N VAL A 117 -23.28 7.11 0.54
CA VAL A 117 -24.61 7.74 0.65
C VAL A 117 -24.89 8.03 2.12
N PRO A 118 -24.94 9.30 2.58
CA PRO A 118 -25.27 9.63 3.95
C PRO A 118 -26.74 9.28 4.23
N GLN A 119 -27.00 8.21 4.99
CA GLN A 119 -28.39 7.84 5.29
C GLN A 119 -28.93 8.50 6.57
N TYR A 120 -28.10 9.04 7.46
CA TYR A 120 -28.56 9.65 8.73
C TYR A 120 -27.64 10.78 9.18
N ALA A 121 -28.04 12.03 8.92
CA ALA A 121 -27.22 13.23 9.18
C ALA A 121 -27.40 13.85 10.59
N ASP A 122 -28.36 13.38 11.40
CA ASP A 122 -28.91 14.21 12.49
C ASP A 122 -28.59 13.79 13.94
N GLU A 123 -27.72 12.81 14.24
CA GLU A 123 -27.33 12.57 15.66
C GLU A 123 -25.80 12.55 15.93
N PRO A 124 -25.34 12.84 17.17
CA PRO A 124 -23.94 13.26 17.34
C PRO A 124 -22.92 12.14 17.62
N ASP A 125 -23.30 10.91 18.00
CA ASP A 125 -22.35 10.10 18.80
C ASP A 125 -21.74 8.83 18.19
N ASP A 126 -22.16 8.34 17.01
CA ASP A 126 -21.51 7.15 16.38
C ASP A 126 -21.14 7.35 14.91
N GLN A 127 -20.06 8.10 14.68
CA GLN A 127 -19.55 8.39 13.33
C GLN A 127 -18.95 7.16 12.61
N LEU A 128 -18.49 6.12 13.33
CA LEU A 128 -17.88 4.96 12.68
C LEU A 128 -18.94 4.03 12.09
N ASP A 129 -19.97 3.70 12.87
CA ASP A 129 -21.05 2.82 12.40
C ASP A 129 -21.81 3.48 11.25
N ARG A 130 -21.97 4.81 11.28
CA ARG A 130 -22.48 5.57 10.14
C ARG A 130 -21.61 5.47 8.90
N LEU A 131 -20.29 5.62 9.03
CA LEU A 131 -19.40 5.52 7.87
C LEU A 131 -19.43 4.09 7.29
N ASN A 132 -19.57 3.07 8.14
CA ASN A 132 -19.79 1.69 7.70
C ASN A 132 -21.08 1.61 6.90
N ASP A 133 -22.22 2.06 7.44
CA ASP A 133 -23.52 2.00 6.77
C ASP A 133 -23.53 2.75 5.43
N GLN A 134 -22.86 3.90 5.36
CA GLN A 134 -22.73 4.70 4.14
C GLN A 134 -21.89 4.00 3.05
N ILE A 135 -20.87 3.23 3.45
CA ILE A 135 -20.03 2.47 2.51
C ILE A 135 -20.68 1.14 2.12
N ILE A 136 -21.38 0.47 3.03
CA ILE A 136 -22.18 -0.72 2.72
C ILE A 136 -23.25 -0.36 1.68
N ALA A 137 -23.85 0.82 1.81
CA ALA A 137 -24.81 1.33 0.85
C ALA A 137 -24.18 2.08 -0.34
N ALA A 138 -22.85 2.11 -0.45
CA ALA A 138 -22.20 2.83 -1.54
C ALA A 138 -22.53 2.17 -2.87
N SER A 139 -22.96 2.99 -3.83
CA SER A 139 -23.08 2.54 -5.21
C SER A 139 -21.74 2.72 -5.89
N LYS A 140 -21.20 1.64 -6.47
CA LYS A 140 -20.00 1.70 -7.29
C LYS A 140 -20.33 2.50 -8.56
N GLN A 141 -19.69 3.65 -8.68
CA GLN A 141 -19.73 4.48 -9.87
C GLN A 141 -18.66 3.92 -10.81
N THR A 142 -19.08 3.30 -11.91
CA THR A 142 -18.15 2.66 -12.86
C THR A 142 -17.58 3.64 -13.88
N ASP A 143 -17.71 4.93 -13.61
CA ASP A 143 -17.35 6.04 -14.50
C ASP A 143 -15.83 6.08 -14.78
N HIS A 144 -15.00 5.58 -13.85
CA HIS A 144 -13.53 5.56 -14.01
C HIS A 144 -12.98 4.14 -14.18
N GLN A 145 -13.33 3.48 -15.29
CA GLN A 145 -12.78 2.15 -15.64
C GLN A 145 -11.25 2.08 -15.61
N ALA A 146 -10.57 3.18 -15.95
CA ALA A 146 -9.11 3.27 -15.86
C ALA A 146 -8.60 2.98 -14.43
N ASN A 147 -9.24 3.54 -13.40
CA ASN A 147 -8.90 3.29 -12.01
C ASN A 147 -9.10 1.82 -11.64
N GLN A 148 -10.20 1.20 -12.09
CA GLN A 148 -10.49 -0.22 -11.82
C GLN A 148 -9.39 -1.12 -12.35
N SER A 149 -8.98 -0.93 -13.61
CA SER A 149 -7.88 -1.70 -14.21
C SER A 149 -6.56 -1.51 -13.47
N VAL A 150 -6.30 -0.31 -12.94
CA VAL A 150 -5.12 -0.01 -12.11
C VAL A 150 -5.21 -0.78 -10.79
N TYR A 151 -6.36 -0.82 -10.12
CA TYR A 151 -6.53 -1.54 -8.86
C TYR A 151 -6.36 -3.05 -9.04
N ASP A 152 -7.01 -3.65 -10.04
CA ASP A 152 -6.88 -5.08 -10.33
C ASP A 152 -5.43 -5.48 -10.58
N TYR A 153 -4.71 -4.66 -11.35
CA TYR A 153 -3.29 -4.89 -11.59
C TYR A 153 -2.47 -4.75 -10.31
N CYS A 154 -2.71 -3.70 -9.51
CA CYS A 154 -1.98 -3.48 -8.26
C CYS A 154 -2.16 -4.64 -7.26
N LEU A 155 -3.37 -5.22 -7.18
CA LEU A 155 -3.66 -6.34 -6.29
C LEU A 155 -3.04 -7.66 -6.76
N THR A 156 -2.84 -7.85 -8.07
CA THR A 156 -2.42 -9.16 -8.61
C THR A 156 -0.98 -9.23 -9.06
N CYS A 157 -0.35 -8.09 -9.37
CA CYS A 157 1.01 -8.05 -9.89
C CYS A 157 2.06 -8.53 -8.86
N GLN A 158 3.25 -8.85 -9.37
CA GLN A 158 4.42 -9.03 -8.54
C GLN A 158 5.13 -7.69 -8.41
N LEU A 159 5.16 -7.14 -7.19
CA LEU A 159 5.85 -5.88 -6.94
C LEU A 159 7.36 -6.03 -7.06
N GLU A 160 8.00 -5.07 -7.70
CA GLU A 160 9.45 -4.99 -7.80
C GLU A 160 10.02 -4.48 -6.48
N PHE A 161 11.12 -5.09 -6.02
CA PHE A 161 11.83 -4.59 -4.85
C PHE A 161 12.45 -3.24 -5.16
N ASN A 162 12.37 -2.34 -4.20
CA ASN A 162 13.14 -1.11 -4.21
C ASN A 162 14.60 -1.47 -3.92
N LEU A 163 15.36 -1.68 -5.00
CA LEU A 163 16.79 -1.93 -4.90
C LEU A 163 17.43 -0.70 -4.25
N ARG A 164 18.12 -0.89 -3.13
CA ARG A 164 18.99 0.16 -2.61
C ARG A 164 20.05 0.43 -3.66
N GLU A 165 20.21 1.69 -4.04
CA GLU A 165 21.40 2.13 -4.74
C GLU A 165 22.59 1.92 -3.80
N CYS A 166 23.23 0.76 -3.93
CA CYS A 166 24.53 0.54 -3.33
C CYS A 166 25.54 1.11 -4.31
N GLY A 167 26.24 2.18 -3.87
CA GLY A 167 27.42 2.65 -4.58
C GLY A 167 28.43 1.51 -4.78
N PRO A 168 29.25 1.55 -5.84
CA PRO A 168 30.33 0.59 -6.01
C PRO A 168 31.23 0.62 -4.78
N VAL A 169 31.75 -0.55 -4.41
CA VAL A 169 32.73 -0.67 -3.32
C VAL A 169 33.98 0.11 -3.73
N GLU A 170 34.43 1.00 -2.85
CA GLU A 170 35.60 1.84 -3.04
C GLU A 170 36.84 1.15 -2.46
N ALA A 171 37.97 1.32 -3.15
CA ALA A 171 39.23 0.76 -2.72
C ALA A 171 39.70 1.46 -1.44
N ASN A 172 40.27 0.69 -0.52
CA ASN A 172 40.84 1.17 0.74
C ASN A 172 39.83 1.83 1.69
N VAL A 173 38.54 1.74 1.40
CA VAL A 173 37.47 2.12 2.34
C VAL A 173 37.17 0.93 3.24
N THR A 174 37.09 1.20 4.55
CA THR A 174 36.73 0.20 5.56
C THR A 174 35.22 0.23 5.81
N TYR A 175 34.55 -0.85 5.45
CA TYR A 175 33.13 -1.05 5.66
C TYR A 175 32.90 -1.84 6.94
N LYS A 176 31.91 -1.43 7.73
CA LYS A 176 31.55 -2.11 8.98
C LYS A 176 30.23 -2.84 8.82
N PHE A 177 30.19 -4.09 9.26
CA PHE A 177 29.03 -4.98 9.22
C PHE A 177 28.81 -5.60 10.59
N GLU A 178 27.58 -6.01 10.86
CA GLU A 178 27.28 -6.82 12.03
C GLU A 178 27.17 -8.28 11.60
N ALA A 179 28.09 -9.12 12.08
CA ALA A 179 28.03 -10.56 11.86
C ALA A 179 27.32 -11.21 13.05
N LYS A 180 26.18 -11.85 12.79
CA LYS A 180 25.47 -12.63 13.80
C LYS A 180 26.01 -14.06 13.83
N THR A 181 26.61 -14.44 14.95
CA THR A 181 26.97 -15.83 15.27
C THR A 181 25.86 -16.47 16.12
N GLU A 182 25.95 -17.76 16.42
CA GLU A 182 24.98 -18.46 17.29
C GLU A 182 24.90 -17.88 18.71
N ARG A 183 25.93 -17.15 19.16
CA ARG A 183 26.06 -16.67 20.54
C ARG A 183 25.95 -15.16 20.67
N GLU A 184 26.40 -14.40 19.67
CA GLU A 184 26.48 -12.94 19.76
C GLU A 184 26.54 -12.26 18.38
N ILE A 185 26.28 -10.94 18.37
CA ILE A 185 26.45 -10.08 17.20
C ILE A 185 27.78 -9.34 17.36
N LEU A 186 28.70 -9.57 16.42
CA LEU A 186 30.03 -8.98 16.42
C LEU A 186 30.19 -7.94 15.30
N PRO A 187 30.76 -6.76 15.57
CA PRO A 187 31.11 -5.82 14.52
C PRO A 187 32.33 -6.33 13.75
N VAL A 188 32.16 -6.52 12.44
CA VAL A 188 33.21 -6.95 11.51
C VAL A 188 33.54 -5.79 10.58
N SER A 189 34.83 -5.54 10.36
CA SER A 189 35.30 -4.53 9.41
C SER A 189 35.95 -5.23 8.21
N VAL A 190 35.57 -4.82 7.00
CA VAL A 190 36.12 -5.34 5.75
C VAL A 190 36.61 -4.17 4.91
N SER A 191 37.83 -4.26 4.39
CA SER A 191 38.37 -3.33 3.41
C SER A 191 38.73 -4.09 2.14
N PHE A 192 38.60 -3.40 1.00
CA PHE A 192 38.87 -3.98 -0.31
C PHE A 192 40.08 -3.28 -0.92
N ALA A 193 41.08 -4.06 -1.33
CA ALA A 193 42.19 -3.53 -2.12
C ALA A 193 41.75 -3.27 -3.57
N GLU A 194 42.44 -2.38 -4.29
CA GLU A 194 42.17 -2.08 -5.71
C GLU A 194 42.16 -3.34 -6.59
N SER A 195 43.06 -4.29 -6.31
CA SER A 195 43.14 -5.57 -7.02
C SER A 195 41.87 -6.42 -6.87
N HIS A 196 41.20 -6.37 -5.70
CA HIS A 196 39.94 -7.08 -5.46
C HIS A 196 38.79 -6.47 -6.28
N ILE A 197 38.75 -5.15 -6.40
CA ILE A 197 37.71 -4.43 -7.15
C ILE A 197 37.89 -4.65 -8.66
N ASN A 198 39.12 -4.57 -9.16
CA ASN A 198 39.42 -4.78 -10.58
C ASN A 198 39.08 -6.21 -11.04
N THR A 199 39.36 -7.21 -10.19
CA THR A 199 39.00 -8.62 -10.47
C THR A 199 37.48 -8.83 -10.50
N ALA A 200 36.73 -8.16 -9.61
CA ALA A 200 35.27 -8.24 -9.58
C ALA A 200 34.61 -7.56 -10.80
N MET A 201 35.20 -6.48 -11.32
CA MET A 201 34.72 -5.80 -12.52
C MET A 201 34.97 -6.61 -13.81
N GLN A 202 36.08 -7.33 -13.90
CA GLN A 202 36.38 -8.20 -15.05
C GLN A 202 35.44 -9.42 -15.15
N LYS A 203 34.90 -9.91 -14.03
CA LYS A 203 33.93 -11.03 -14.00
C LYS A 203 32.48 -10.63 -14.34
N LYS A 204 32.19 -9.34 -14.52
CA LYS A 204 30.86 -8.81 -14.88
C LYS A 204 30.67 -8.61 -16.40
N LEU A 205 31.69 -8.90 -17.21
CA LEU A 205 31.65 -8.96 -18.68
C LEU A 205 31.45 -10.40 -19.14
#